data_AF-A0A0V8S113-F1
#
_entry.id   AF-A0A0V8S113-F1
#
_cell.length_a   1.000
_cell.length_b   1.000
_cell.length_c   1.000
_cell.angle_alpha   90.00
_cell.angle_beta   90.00
_cell.angle_gamma   90.00
#
_symmetry.space_group_name_H-M   'P 1'
#
loop_
_entity.id
_entity.type
_entity.pdbx_description
1 polymer ?
#
loop_
_entity_poly.entity_id
_entity_poly.type
_entity_poly.pdbx_seq_one_letter_code
_entity_poly.pdbx_strand_id
1 'polypeptide(L)'
;MTATDVRMRARVARTYLDVAELAVTEDEPHRQVAAGLAALAAIAAADAVCGHRTGDCYAGQDHARAGELLERTQPDGAELARHFRAVIRDKSAAHYGTDYLTVERVTAMLRHARHLVDALASIA
;
A
#
# COMPACT_ATOMS: atom_id res chain seq x y z
N MET A 1 -16.55 -3.02 -7.65
CA MET A 1 -15.43 -2.58 -8.52
C MET A 1 -15.43 -3.42 -9.78
N THR A 2 -15.20 -2.86 -10.98
CA THR A 2 -15.14 -3.68 -12.21
C THR A 2 -13.79 -4.41 -12.33
N ALA A 3 -13.72 -5.46 -13.15
CA ALA A 3 -12.44 -6.13 -13.44
C ALA A 3 -11.40 -5.18 -14.07
N THR A 4 -11.86 -4.18 -14.83
CA THR A 4 -10.98 -3.14 -15.38
C THR A 4 -10.42 -2.25 -14.27
N ASP A 5 -11.25 -1.82 -13.33
CA ASP A 5 -10.80 -1.02 -12.17
C ASP A 5 -9.78 -1.80 -11.31
N VAL A 6 -10.03 -3.09 -11.07
CA VAL A 6 -9.11 -3.99 -10.34
C VAL A 6 -7.73 -4.01 -10.98
N ARG A 7 -7.67 -4.25 -12.30
CA ARG A 7 -6.40 -4.26 -13.04
C ARG A 7 -5.70 -2.91 -13.02
N MET A 8 -6.47 -1.82 -13.12
CA MET A 8 -5.94 -0.47 -13.06
C MET A 8 -5.31 -0.19 -11.69
N ARG A 9 -6.00 -0.53 -10.59
CA ARG A 9 -5.46 -0.39 -9.23
C ARG A 9 -4.22 -1.26 -9.02
N ALA A 10 -4.23 -2.51 -9.49
CA ALA A 10 -3.08 -3.40 -9.39
C ALA A 10 -1.85 -2.85 -10.12
N ARG A 11 -2.03 -2.32 -11.34
CA ARG A 11 -0.95 -1.68 -12.12
C ARG A 11 -0.40 -0.45 -11.39
N VAL A 12 -1.28 0.41 -10.91
CA VAL A 12 -0.89 1.62 -10.16
C VAL A 12 -0.14 1.27 -8.87
N ALA A 13 -0.56 0.22 -8.16
CA ALA A 13 0.11 -0.25 -6.95
C ALA A 13 1.57 -0.66 -7.22
N ARG A 14 1.78 -1.44 -8.29
CA ARG A 14 3.12 -1.85 -8.75
C ARG A 14 3.96 -0.63 -9.13
N THR A 15 3.41 0.29 -9.94
CA THR A 15 4.13 1.50 -10.33
C THR A 15 4.51 2.38 -9.13
N TYR A 16 3.63 2.55 -8.14
CA TYR A 16 3.98 3.31 -6.94
C TYR A 16 5.15 2.69 -6.20
N LEU A 17 5.16 1.36 -6.04
CA LEU A 17 6.25 0.68 -5.35
C LEU A 17 7.56 0.77 -6.14
N ASP A 18 7.52 0.57 -7.46
CA ASP A 18 8.70 0.69 -8.31
C ASP A 18 9.32 2.09 -8.22
N VAL A 19 8.49 3.14 -8.27
CA VAL A 19 8.97 4.53 -8.13
C VAL A 19 9.44 4.80 -6.70
N ALA A 20 8.81 4.22 -5.67
CA ALA A 20 9.24 4.36 -4.29
C ALA A 20 10.65 3.77 -4.08
N GLU A 21 10.92 2.59 -4.66
CA GLU A 21 12.22 1.93 -4.59
C GLU A 21 13.30 2.65 -5.41
N LEU A 22 12.93 3.35 -6.49
CA LEU A 22 13.85 4.24 -7.21
C LEU A 22 14.15 5.52 -6.42
N ALA A 23 13.16 6.04 -5.69
CA ALA A 23 13.27 7.29 -4.95
C ALA A 23 13.94 7.14 -3.58
N VAL A 24 14.01 5.94 -3.00
CA VAL A 24 14.60 5.75 -1.67
C VAL A 24 16.12 5.95 -1.72
N THR A 25 16.59 7.04 -1.13
CA THR A 25 18.02 7.39 -1.01
C THR A 25 18.36 7.83 0.41
N GLU A 26 19.62 8.15 0.67
CA GLU A 26 20.04 8.75 1.96
C GLU A 26 19.50 10.18 2.13
N ASP A 27 19.14 10.86 1.04
CA ASP A 27 18.55 12.20 1.09
C ASP A 27 17.14 12.18 1.71
N GLU A 28 16.95 13.03 2.71
CA GLU A 28 15.75 13.09 3.54
C GLU A 28 14.44 13.34 2.76
N PRO A 29 14.35 14.39 1.92
CA PRO A 29 13.19 14.62 1.06
C PRO A 29 12.86 13.43 0.16
N HIS A 30 13.85 12.85 -0.52
CA HIS A 30 13.64 11.71 -1.41
C HIS A 30 13.12 10.48 -0.66
N ARG A 31 13.71 10.19 0.51
CA ARG A 31 13.24 9.13 1.40
C ARG A 31 11.81 9.36 1.90
N GLN A 32 11.44 10.60 2.20
CA GLN A 32 10.08 10.96 2.60
C GLN A 32 9.09 10.72 1.46
N VAL A 33 9.44 11.11 0.23
CA VAL A 33 8.64 10.84 -0.97
C VAL A 33 8.48 9.33 -1.17
N ALA A 34 9.55 8.55 -1.01
CA ALA A 34 9.50 7.09 -1.10
C ALA A 34 8.52 6.48 -0.07
N ALA A 35 8.52 6.97 1.17
CA ALA A 35 7.56 6.54 2.18
C ALA A 35 6.11 6.87 1.79
N GLY A 36 5.88 8.06 1.24
CA GLY A 36 4.57 8.48 0.74
C GLY A 36 4.08 7.60 -0.42
N LEU A 37 4.97 7.22 -1.34
CA LEU A 37 4.67 6.31 -2.45
C LEU A 37 4.42 4.88 -1.97
N ALA A 38 5.16 4.39 -0.97
CA ALA A 38 4.90 3.09 -0.33
C ALA A 38 3.50 3.00 0.27
N ALA A 39 3.03 4.08 0.91
CA ALA A 39 1.66 4.16 1.42
C ALA A 39 0.61 4.11 0.30
N LEU A 40 0.84 4.83 -0.81
CA LEU A 40 -0.07 4.79 -1.97
C LEU A 40 -0.08 3.42 -2.65
N ALA A 41 1.08 2.75 -2.73
CA ALA A 41 1.19 1.38 -3.22
C ALA A 41 0.35 0.42 -2.37
N ALA A 42 0.46 0.49 -1.05
CA ALA A 42 -0.29 -0.35 -0.12
C ALA A 42 -1.82 -0.15 -0.25
N ILE A 43 -2.28 1.10 -0.40
CA ILE A 43 -3.71 1.42 -0.62
C ILE A 43 -4.20 0.85 -1.95
N ALA A 44 -3.45 1.06 -3.02
CA ALA A 44 -3.82 0.55 -4.34
C ALA A 44 -3.83 -0.97 -4.41
N ALA A 45 -2.88 -1.63 -3.74
CA ALA A 45 -2.85 -3.08 -3.63
C ALA A 45 -4.04 -3.61 -2.84
N ALA A 46 -4.36 -3.01 -1.68
CA ALA A 46 -5.52 -3.40 -0.87
C ALA A 46 -6.83 -3.29 -1.66
N ASP A 47 -7.04 -2.20 -2.40
CA ASP A 47 -8.24 -2.03 -3.24
C ASP A 47 -8.33 -3.10 -4.33
N ALA A 48 -7.21 -3.39 -5.00
CA ALA A 48 -7.17 -4.41 -6.04
C ALA A 48 -7.47 -5.80 -5.48
N VAL A 49 -6.89 -6.16 -4.33
CA VAL A 49 -7.15 -7.45 -3.67
C VAL A 49 -8.62 -7.58 -3.25
N CYS A 50 -9.15 -6.59 -2.53
CA CYS A 50 -10.56 -6.59 -2.11
C CYS A 50 -11.49 -6.66 -3.33
N GLY A 51 -11.25 -5.82 -4.34
CA GLY A 51 -12.09 -5.78 -5.53
C GLY A 51 -12.02 -7.06 -6.37
N HIS A 52 -10.86 -7.72 -6.41
CA HIS A 52 -10.72 -9.01 -7.09
C HIS A 52 -11.42 -10.15 -6.35
N ARG A 53 -11.31 -10.17 -5.01
CA ARG A 53 -11.74 -11.32 -4.19
C ARG A 53 -13.19 -11.24 -3.71
N THR A 54 -13.70 -10.05 -3.43
CA THR A 54 -15.07 -9.86 -2.92
C THR A 54 -15.93 -8.98 -3.82
N GLY A 55 -15.32 -8.26 -4.77
CA GLY A 55 -16.01 -7.26 -5.59
C GLY A 55 -16.14 -5.89 -4.91
N ASP A 56 -15.78 -5.79 -3.64
CA ASP A 56 -15.87 -4.57 -2.84
C ASP A 56 -14.58 -3.75 -2.93
N CYS A 57 -14.69 -2.43 -2.80
CA CYS A 57 -13.54 -1.58 -2.52
C CYS A 57 -13.89 -0.56 -1.45
N TYR A 58 -12.89 -0.16 -0.68
CA TYR A 58 -13.07 0.90 0.30
C TYR A 58 -12.86 2.26 -0.38
N ALA A 59 -13.95 2.96 -0.69
CA ALA A 59 -13.89 4.29 -1.31
C ALA A 59 -13.88 5.47 -0.30
N GLY A 60 -13.69 5.19 0.99
CA GLY A 60 -13.70 6.22 2.04
C GLY A 60 -12.31 6.75 2.42
N GLN A 61 -12.28 7.76 3.29
CA GLN A 61 -11.03 8.35 3.82
C GLN A 61 -10.51 7.60 5.07
N ASP A 62 -11.33 6.76 5.70
CA ASP A 62 -10.96 5.99 6.89
C ASP A 62 -10.24 4.70 6.47
N HIS A 63 -8.95 4.83 6.18
CA HIS A 63 -8.11 3.71 5.79
C HIS A 63 -8.03 2.60 6.85
N ALA A 64 -8.45 2.81 8.11
CA ALA A 64 -8.56 1.71 9.07
C ALA A 64 -9.60 0.67 8.61
N ARG A 65 -10.70 1.13 7.99
CA ARG A 65 -11.73 0.26 7.40
C ARG A 65 -11.23 -0.52 6.19
N ALA A 66 -10.28 0.02 5.43
CA ALA A 66 -9.65 -0.73 4.34
C ALA A 66 -8.89 -1.97 4.87
N GLY A 67 -8.25 -1.85 6.04
CA GLY A 67 -7.60 -3.00 6.70
C GLY A 67 -8.60 -4.07 7.15
N GLU A 68 -9.74 -3.67 7.71
CA GLU A 68 -10.83 -4.60 8.08
C GLU A 68 -11.43 -5.33 6.87
N LEU A 69 -11.57 -4.64 5.73
CA LEU A 69 -12.04 -5.24 4.48
C LEU A 69 -11.03 -6.26 3.96
N LEU A 70 -9.75 -5.88 3.93
CA LEU A 70 -8.67 -6.75 3.46
C LEU A 70 -8.54 -8.02 4.31
N GLU A 71 -8.71 -7.90 5.63
CA GLU A 71 -8.67 -9.02 6.58
C GLU A 71 -9.72 -10.11 6.31
N ARG A 72 -10.88 -9.71 5.76
CA ARG A 72 -11.95 -10.66 5.41
C ARG A 72 -11.72 -11.41 4.11
N THR A 73 -10.71 -11.04 3.34
CA THR A 73 -10.39 -11.73 2.08
C THR A 73 -9.67 -13.05 2.33
N GLN A 74 -9.86 -14.03 1.44
CA GLN A 74 -9.21 -15.34 1.52
C GLN A 74 -8.21 -15.51 0.36
N PRO A 75 -7.14 -16.31 0.52
CA PRO A 75 -6.81 -17.13 1.71
C PRO A 75 -5.97 -16.41 2.78
N ASP A 76 -5.30 -15.31 2.43
CA ASP A 76 -4.24 -14.66 3.21
C ASP A 76 -4.62 -13.26 3.73
N GLY A 77 -5.91 -12.91 3.75
CA GLY A 77 -6.37 -11.56 4.09
C GLY A 77 -5.88 -11.05 5.44
N ALA A 78 -5.83 -11.89 6.47
CA ALA A 78 -5.32 -11.51 7.79
C ALA A 78 -3.84 -11.09 7.76
N GLU A 79 -3.01 -11.80 6.99
CA GLU A 79 -1.61 -11.44 6.81
C GLU A 79 -1.50 -10.12 6.04
N LEU A 80 -2.21 -9.99 4.91
CA LEU A 80 -2.21 -8.77 4.10
C LEU A 80 -2.69 -7.56 4.92
N ALA A 81 -3.75 -7.71 5.72
CA ALA A 81 -4.23 -6.65 6.61
C ALA A 81 -3.18 -6.21 7.64
N ARG A 82 -2.39 -7.14 8.18
CA ARG A 82 -1.27 -6.81 9.08
C ARG A 82 -0.21 -5.98 8.36
N HIS A 83 0.20 -6.36 7.16
CA HIS A 83 1.16 -5.58 6.36
C HIS A 83 0.60 -4.19 6.03
N PHE A 84 -0.67 -4.11 5.61
CA PHE A 84 -1.36 -2.87 5.30
C PHE A 84 -1.40 -1.92 6.50
N ARG A 85 -1.85 -2.39 7.68
CA ARG A 85 -1.89 -1.58 8.90
C ARG A 85 -0.50 -1.08 9.30
N ALA A 86 0.55 -1.88 9.10
CA ALA A 86 1.92 -1.47 9.39
C ALA A 86 2.37 -0.28 8.51
N VAL A 87 1.96 -0.21 7.25
CA VAL A 87 2.25 0.92 6.34
C VAL A 87 1.39 2.14 6.68
N ILE A 88 0.06 1.95 6.81
CA ILE A 88 -0.88 3.07 6.96
C ILE A 88 -0.69 3.85 8.26
N ARG A 89 -0.19 3.20 9.31
CA ARG A 89 0.19 3.87 10.57
C ARG A 89 1.12 5.07 10.33
N ASP A 90 2.00 4.99 9.33
CA ASP A 90 3.01 6.01 9.06
C ASP A 90 2.63 6.92 7.87
N LYS A 91 1.49 6.69 7.19
CA LYS A 91 1.03 7.47 6.02
C LYS A 91 0.96 8.97 6.32
N SER A 92 0.30 9.36 7.42
CA SER A 92 0.10 10.78 7.73
C SER A 92 1.41 11.51 7.97
N ALA A 93 2.37 10.85 8.63
CA ALA A 93 3.71 11.40 8.81
C ALA A 93 4.44 11.51 7.46
N ALA A 94 4.34 10.50 6.59
CA ALA A 94 4.97 10.52 5.27
C ALA A 94 4.43 11.62 4.34
N HIS A 95 3.13 11.94 4.38
CA HIS A 95 2.50 12.92 3.48
C HIS A 95 2.38 14.33 4.04
N TYR A 96 2.19 14.45 5.35
CA TYR A 96 1.83 15.73 5.99
C TYR A 96 2.69 16.05 7.21
N GLY A 97 3.64 15.17 7.57
CA GLY A 97 4.57 15.42 8.66
C GLY A 97 5.49 16.58 8.35
N THR A 98 5.88 17.31 9.39
CA THR A 98 6.86 18.39 9.33
C THR A 98 8.29 17.91 9.59
N ASP A 99 8.45 16.65 10.01
CA ASP A 99 9.72 15.96 10.23
C ASP A 99 9.85 14.76 9.29
N TYR A 100 11.09 14.44 8.92
CA TYR A 100 11.39 13.30 8.07
C TYR A 100 11.34 11.98 8.83
N LEU A 101 10.82 10.95 8.16
CA LEU A 101 10.88 9.58 8.68
C LEU A 101 12.31 9.04 8.67
N THR A 102 12.63 8.24 9.68
CA THR A 102 13.94 7.56 9.77
C THR A 102 14.08 6.53 8.65
N VAL A 103 15.34 6.18 8.33
CA VAL A 103 15.66 5.16 7.32
C VAL A 103 14.97 3.84 7.65
N GLU A 104 15.02 3.41 8.91
CA GLU A 104 14.45 2.14 9.36
C GLU A 104 12.93 2.09 9.16
N ARG A 105 12.23 3.21 9.41
CA ARG A 105 10.78 3.29 9.21
C ARG A 105 10.43 3.22 7.73
N VAL A 106 11.13 3.97 6.88
CA VAL A 106 10.86 3.96 5.44
C VAL A 106 11.17 2.60 4.83
N THR A 107 12.29 1.97 5.21
CA THR A 107 12.61 0.60 4.77
C THR A 107 11.55 -0.41 5.23
N ALA A 108 11.02 -0.27 6.45
CA ALA A 108 9.93 -1.11 6.93
C ALA A 108 8.64 -0.90 6.11
N MET A 109 8.27 0.35 5.82
CA MET A 109 7.11 0.67 4.99
C MET A 109 7.22 0.05 3.59
N LEU A 110 8.38 0.20 2.92
CA LEU A 110 8.64 -0.39 1.61
C LEU A 110 8.50 -1.91 1.63
N ARG A 111 9.10 -2.57 2.62
CA ARG A 111 8.99 -4.03 2.79
C ARG A 111 7.54 -4.47 2.97
N HIS A 112 6.75 -3.80 3.82
CA HIS A 112 5.34 -4.15 4.01
C HIS A 112 4.49 -3.86 2.76
N ALA A 113 4.77 -2.77 2.02
CA ALA A 113 4.11 -2.48 0.75
C ALA A 113 4.43 -3.53 -0.31
N ARG A 114 5.67 -4.02 -0.38
CA ARG A 114 6.10 -5.11 -1.26
C ARG A 114 5.28 -6.38 -1.06
N HIS A 115 5.08 -6.82 0.18
CA HIS A 115 4.23 -7.99 0.47
C HIS A 115 2.79 -7.84 -0.06
N LEU A 116 2.22 -6.64 -0.01
CA LEU A 116 0.88 -6.38 -0.56
C LEU A 116 0.87 -6.40 -2.10
N VAL A 117 1.90 -5.83 -2.72
CA VAL A 117 2.04 -5.79 -4.17
C VAL A 117 2.30 -7.18 -4.74
N ASP A 118 3.08 -8.02 -4.06
CA ASP A 118 3.37 -9.39 -4.48
C ASP A 118 2.10 -10.27 -4.48
N ALA A 119 1.16 -10.00 -3.55
CA ALA A 119 -0.15 -10.67 -3.54
C ALA A 119 -1.00 -10.38 -4.79
N LEU A 120 -0.66 -9.34 -5.56
CA LEU A 120 -1.31 -9.03 -6.84
C LEU A 120 -0.86 -9.95 -7.97
N ALA A 121 0.08 -10.89 -7.77
CA ALA A 121 0.54 -11.80 -8.81
C ALA A 121 -0.60 -12.59 -9.47
N SER A 122 -1.70 -12.83 -8.75
CA SER A 122 -2.91 -13.47 -9.28
C SER A 122 -3.83 -12.54 -10.10
N ILE A 123 -3.51 -11.25 -10.19
CA ILE A 123 -4.30 -10.21 -10.84
C ILE A 123 -3.54 -9.71 -12.07
N ALA A 124 -3.84 -10.30 -13.22
CA ALA A 124 -3.27 -9.95 -14.53
C ALA A 124 -3.93 -8.68 -15.11
#